data_AF-A0A7Y7J0L4-F1
#
_entry.id   AF-A0A7Y7J0L4-F1
#
_cell.length_a   1.000
_cell.length_b   1.000
_cell.length_c   1.000
_cell.angle_alpha   90.00
_cell.angle_beta   90.00
_cell.angle_gamma   90.00
#
_symmetry.space_group_name_H-M   'P 1'
#
loop_
_entity.id
_entity.type
_entity.pdbx_description
1 polymer ?
#
loop_
_entity_poly.entity_id
_entity_poly.type
_entity_poly.pdbx_seq_one_letter_code
_entity_poly.pdbx_strand_id
1 'polypeptide(L)'
;VAAQQELAQVGAAAFTAPGFRPGLVRHVVLFRFLRGVTPFQKAEIARRFLELAVDSRRPDGRSVVRSIETGLQNSGEGQDDGYEMGFLVTFGSEGDRNYYVGRPVVTRPGFFDPAHDAFKTFLAPYLAGVLSFDYRVAAESQPPSASSPKSVKHHARRRK
;
A
#
# COMPACT_ATOMS: atom_id res chain seq x y z
N VAL A 1 16.59 3.76 -11.17
CA VAL A 1 18.03 3.40 -11.21
C VAL A 1 18.38 2.31 -10.21
N ALA A 2 18.29 2.52 -8.88
CA ALA A 2 18.66 1.50 -7.89
C ALA A 2 17.86 0.18 -8.03
N ALA A 3 16.52 0.25 -8.13
CA ALA A 3 15.68 -0.95 -8.26
C ALA A 3 15.92 -1.75 -9.55
N GLN A 4 16.26 -1.07 -10.67
CA GLN A 4 16.58 -1.73 -11.94
C GLN A 4 17.94 -2.42 -11.89
N GLN A 5 18.92 -1.81 -11.21
CA GLN A 5 20.23 -2.42 -10.97
C GLN A 5 20.10 -3.67 -10.10
N GLU A 6 19.36 -3.58 -8.99
CA GLU A 6 19.08 -4.74 -8.12
C GLU A 6 18.40 -5.87 -8.91
N LEU A 7 17.36 -5.54 -9.68
CA LEU A 7 16.67 -6.49 -10.55
C LEU A 7 17.63 -7.18 -11.54
N ALA A 8 18.56 -6.43 -12.13
CA ALA A 8 19.55 -6.98 -13.04
C ALA A 8 20.54 -7.93 -12.32
N GLN A 9 20.87 -7.66 -11.06
CA GLN A 9 21.80 -8.47 -10.28
C GLN A 9 21.18 -9.78 -9.78
N VAL A 10 19.95 -9.73 -9.23
CA VAL A 10 19.32 -10.91 -8.60
C VAL A 10 18.36 -11.65 -9.53
N GLY A 11 17.97 -11.03 -10.64
CA GLY A 11 16.99 -11.55 -11.59
C GLY A 11 15.54 -11.40 -11.12
N ALA A 12 14.61 -11.35 -12.08
CA ALA A 12 13.19 -11.09 -11.81
C ALA A 12 12.55 -12.10 -10.85
N ALA A 13 12.92 -13.38 -10.93
CA ALA A 13 12.35 -14.41 -10.05
C ALA A 13 12.67 -14.15 -8.57
N ALA A 14 13.93 -13.85 -8.24
CA ALA A 14 14.31 -13.53 -6.87
C ALA A 14 13.78 -12.16 -6.45
N PHE A 15 13.88 -11.14 -7.31
CA PHE A 15 13.47 -9.77 -7.01
C PHE A 15 11.99 -9.63 -6.62
N THR A 16 11.11 -10.49 -7.16
CA THR A 16 9.65 -10.45 -6.93
C THR A 16 9.15 -11.62 -6.07
N ALA A 17 10.07 -12.44 -5.54
CA ALA A 17 9.73 -13.55 -4.66
C ALA A 17 9.18 -13.02 -3.31
N PRO A 18 8.19 -13.68 -2.68
CA PRO A 18 7.64 -13.23 -1.40
C PRO A 18 8.67 -13.17 -0.25
N GLY A 19 9.77 -13.92 -0.38
CA GLY A 19 10.87 -13.90 0.59
C GLY A 19 11.94 -12.83 0.33
N PHE A 20 11.82 -12.01 -0.72
CA PHE A 20 12.83 -11.00 -1.03
C PHE A 20 12.76 -9.85 -0.02
N ARG A 21 13.76 -9.83 0.88
CA ARG A 21 13.91 -8.88 1.98
C ARG A 21 12.60 -8.75 2.79
N PRO A 22 12.26 -9.75 3.63
CA PRO A 22 11.02 -9.75 4.41
C PRO A 22 10.99 -8.60 5.42
N GLY A 23 9.80 -8.09 5.73
CA GLY A 23 9.57 -6.97 6.64
C GLY A 23 8.41 -6.09 6.19
N LEU A 24 7.85 -5.28 7.09
CA LEU A 24 6.78 -4.35 6.72
C LEU A 24 7.31 -3.30 5.74
N VAL A 25 6.68 -3.23 4.57
CA VAL A 25 6.93 -2.21 3.55
C VAL A 25 5.67 -1.39 3.36
N ARG A 26 5.84 -0.07 3.27
CA ARG A 26 4.82 0.91 2.96
C ARG A 26 5.06 1.43 1.55
N HIS A 27 4.00 1.46 0.76
CA HIS A 27 3.96 2.08 -0.56
C HIS A 27 2.92 3.19 -0.50
N VAL A 28 3.41 4.42 -0.42
CA VAL A 28 2.59 5.64 -0.42
C VAL A 28 2.38 6.03 -1.87
N VAL A 29 1.13 6.29 -2.26
CA VAL A 29 0.80 6.82 -3.59
C VAL A 29 -0.14 8.00 -3.45
N LEU A 30 0.23 9.13 -4.06
CA LEU A 30 -0.61 10.32 -4.12
C LEU A 30 -1.01 10.58 -5.57
N PHE A 31 -2.29 10.89 -5.79
CA PHE A 31 -2.83 11.23 -7.09
C PHE A 31 -3.18 12.71 -7.20
N ARG A 32 -2.69 13.32 -8.28
CA ARG A 32 -3.15 14.61 -8.77
C ARG A 32 -3.96 14.36 -10.03
N PHE A 33 -5.24 14.72 -10.01
CA PHE A 33 -6.14 14.44 -11.13
C PHE A 33 -6.06 15.52 -12.21
N LEU A 34 -6.42 15.16 -13.44
CA LEU A 34 -6.67 16.13 -14.50
C LEU A 34 -7.88 17.00 -14.17
N ARG A 35 -7.93 18.20 -14.77
CA ARG A 35 -9.12 19.06 -14.70
C ARG A 35 -10.31 18.32 -15.32
N GLY A 36 -11.45 18.36 -14.64
CA GLY A 36 -12.70 17.74 -15.11
C GLY A 36 -12.95 16.32 -14.60
N VAL A 37 -12.01 15.71 -13.88
CA VAL A 37 -12.28 14.43 -13.20
C VAL A 37 -13.34 14.64 -12.11
N THR A 38 -14.48 13.98 -12.26
CA THR A 38 -15.66 14.19 -11.41
C THR A 38 -15.53 13.48 -10.07
N PRO A 39 -16.29 13.89 -9.04
CA PRO A 39 -16.35 13.17 -7.77
C PRO A 39 -16.71 11.69 -7.93
N PHE A 40 -17.62 11.34 -8.86
CA PHE A 40 -17.99 9.96 -9.15
C PHE A 40 -16.81 9.14 -9.72
N GLN A 41 -16.02 9.74 -10.63
CA GLN A 41 -14.82 9.10 -11.15
C GLN A 41 -13.75 8.90 -10.07
N LYS A 42 -13.55 9.90 -9.20
CA LYS A 42 -12.62 9.77 -8.05
C LYS A 42 -13.07 8.67 -7.09
N ALA A 43 -14.37 8.55 -6.83
CA ALA A 43 -14.93 7.48 -6.01
C ALA A 43 -14.72 6.10 -6.64
N GLU A 44 -14.92 5.98 -7.95
CA GLU A 44 -14.68 4.73 -8.69
C GLU A 44 -13.20 4.34 -8.70
N ILE A 45 -12.30 5.31 -8.83
CA ILE A 45 -10.85 5.11 -8.71
C ILE A 45 -10.50 4.58 -7.31
N ALA A 46 -11.01 5.22 -6.26
CA ALA A 46 -10.79 4.77 -4.89
C ALA A 46 -11.32 3.35 -4.65
N ARG A 47 -12.55 3.05 -5.11
CA ARG A 47 -13.16 1.73 -5.01
C ARG A 47 -12.28 0.66 -5.66
N ARG A 48 -11.89 0.85 -6.92
CA ARG A 48 -11.05 -0.10 -7.67
C ARG A 48 -9.66 -0.26 -7.08
N PHE A 49 -9.06 0.82 -6.54
CA PHE A 49 -7.77 0.70 -5.87
C PHE A 49 -7.91 -0.17 -4.61
N LEU A 50 -8.94 0.06 -3.78
CA LEU A 50 -9.18 -0.75 -2.57
C LEU A 50 -9.45 -2.23 -2.92
N GLU A 51 -10.11 -2.51 -4.03
CA GLU A 51 -10.34 -3.87 -4.53
C GLU A 51 -9.05 -4.64 -4.83
N LEU A 52 -7.93 -3.97 -5.07
CA LEU A 52 -6.62 -4.63 -5.21
C LEU A 52 -6.18 -5.37 -3.95
N ALA A 53 -6.73 -5.07 -2.77
CA ALA A 53 -6.51 -5.90 -1.58
C ALA A 53 -7.03 -7.34 -1.78
N VAL A 54 -8.06 -7.50 -2.62
CA VAL A 54 -8.68 -8.79 -2.97
C VAL A 54 -8.18 -9.32 -4.30
N ASP A 55 -7.97 -8.47 -5.30
CA ASP A 55 -7.63 -8.92 -6.65
C ASP A 55 -6.13 -9.16 -6.83
N SER A 56 -5.28 -8.49 -6.05
CA SER A 56 -3.82 -8.71 -6.11
C SER A 56 -3.45 -10.06 -5.53
N ARG A 57 -3.19 -11.02 -6.42
CA ARG A 57 -2.90 -12.41 -6.10
C ARG A 57 -1.66 -12.91 -6.82
N ARG A 58 -0.92 -13.76 -6.14
CA ARG A 58 0.15 -14.57 -6.75
C ARG A 58 -0.47 -15.67 -7.64
N PRO A 59 0.30 -16.28 -8.55
CA PRO A 59 -0.21 -17.39 -9.37
C PRO A 59 -0.77 -18.58 -8.57
N ASP A 60 -0.31 -18.76 -7.33
CA ASP A 60 -0.79 -19.79 -6.41
C ASP A 60 -1.98 -19.34 -5.53
N GLY A 61 -2.56 -18.16 -5.82
CA GLY A 61 -3.74 -17.63 -5.13
C GLY A 61 -3.44 -16.92 -3.81
N ARG A 62 -2.18 -16.85 -3.36
CA ARG A 62 -1.84 -16.12 -2.12
C ARG A 62 -2.00 -14.61 -2.29
N SER A 63 -2.47 -13.93 -1.23
CA SER A 63 -2.53 -12.47 -1.19
C SER A 63 -1.13 -11.86 -1.25
N VAL A 64 -0.97 -10.81 -2.06
CA VAL A 64 0.25 -10.00 -2.12
C VAL A 64 0.17 -8.83 -1.13
N VAL A 65 -1.01 -8.23 -1.02
CA VAL A 65 -1.28 -7.05 -0.20
C VAL A 65 -1.73 -7.46 1.19
N ARG A 66 -1.22 -6.79 2.23
CA ARG A 66 -1.70 -6.95 3.61
C ARG A 66 -2.87 -6.01 3.93
N SER A 67 -2.77 -4.75 3.52
CA SER A 67 -3.84 -3.76 3.66
C SER A 67 -3.69 -2.64 2.64
N ILE A 68 -4.81 -1.99 2.34
CA ILE A 68 -4.88 -0.73 1.59
C ILE A 68 -5.79 0.21 2.38
N GLU A 69 -5.36 1.46 2.54
CA GLU A 69 -6.18 2.55 3.05
C GLU A 69 -6.08 3.76 2.11
N THR A 70 -7.11 4.61 2.12
CA THR A 70 -7.18 5.81 1.27
C THR A 70 -7.90 6.95 1.97
N GLY A 71 -7.60 8.17 1.55
CA GLY A 71 -8.26 9.38 2.01
C GLY A 71 -8.04 10.54 1.03
N LEU A 72 -8.86 11.57 1.16
CA LEU A 72 -8.63 12.84 0.48
C LEU A 72 -7.64 13.68 1.28
N GLN A 73 -6.91 14.54 0.56
CA GLN A 73 -6.10 15.56 1.18
C GLN A 73 -6.98 16.42 2.11
N ASN A 74 -6.58 16.55 3.38
CA ASN A 74 -7.20 17.44 4.35
C ASN A 74 -6.21 18.29 5.19
N SER A 75 -4.92 18.35 4.84
CA SER A 75 -3.96 19.22 5.56
C SER A 75 -4.18 20.69 5.21
N GLY A 76 -4.16 21.55 6.23
CA GLY A 76 -4.24 23.01 6.11
C GLY A 76 -2.91 23.71 5.85
N GLU A 77 -1.83 22.97 5.62
CA GLU A 77 -0.47 23.52 5.48
C GLU A 77 -0.17 24.08 4.08
N GLY A 78 -1.01 23.79 3.08
CA GLY A 78 -0.85 24.31 1.72
C GLY A 78 0.36 23.75 0.95
N GLN A 79 0.89 22.59 1.36
CA GLN A 79 2.04 21.91 0.74
C GLN A 79 1.63 20.66 -0.05
N ASP A 80 0.40 20.60 -0.54
CA ASP A 80 -0.12 19.42 -1.26
C ASP A 80 0.31 19.33 -2.73
N ASP A 81 0.89 20.39 -3.31
CA ASP A 81 1.30 20.46 -4.73
C ASP A 81 0.20 20.01 -5.74
N GLY A 82 -1.06 20.17 -5.34
CA GLY A 82 -2.24 19.76 -6.10
C GLY A 82 -2.57 18.26 -6.00
N TYR A 83 -1.90 17.48 -5.14
CA TYR A 83 -2.28 16.10 -4.87
C TYR A 83 -3.54 16.04 -4.00
N GLU A 84 -4.54 15.30 -4.45
CA GLU A 84 -5.89 15.36 -3.88
C GLU A 84 -6.31 14.09 -3.12
N MET A 85 -5.71 12.95 -3.45
CA MET A 85 -6.06 11.64 -2.89
C MET A 85 -4.81 10.82 -2.62
N GLY A 86 -4.73 10.26 -1.41
CA GLY A 86 -3.63 9.40 -0.98
C GLY A 86 -4.05 7.96 -0.78
N PHE A 87 -3.10 7.06 -0.98
CA PHE A 87 -3.20 5.63 -0.68
C PHE A 87 -1.97 5.18 0.09
N LEU A 88 -2.19 4.33 1.09
CA LEU A 88 -1.11 3.60 1.75
C LEU A 88 -1.35 2.10 1.56
N VAL A 89 -0.41 1.44 0.91
CA VAL A 89 -0.42 -0.02 0.76
C VAL A 89 0.64 -0.62 1.67
N THR A 90 0.25 -1.66 2.41
CA THR A 90 1.17 -2.42 3.26
C THR A 90 1.48 -3.78 2.66
N PHE A 91 2.77 -4.12 2.58
CA PHE A 91 3.28 -5.42 2.15
C PHE A 91 4.06 -6.13 3.26
N GLY A 92 4.25 -7.44 3.09
CA GLY A 92 5.07 -8.27 3.99
C GLY A 92 6.54 -8.36 3.61
N SER A 93 6.92 -7.86 2.44
CA SER A 93 8.30 -7.90 1.92
C SER A 93 8.49 -6.86 0.81
N GLU A 94 9.75 -6.57 0.48
CA GLU A 94 10.05 -5.79 -0.74
C GLU A 94 9.68 -6.56 -1.99
N GLY A 95 9.79 -7.90 -1.98
CA GLY A 95 9.41 -8.74 -3.11
C GLY A 95 7.92 -8.71 -3.45
N ASP A 96 7.04 -8.72 -2.44
CA ASP A 96 5.61 -8.50 -2.62
C ASP A 96 5.34 -7.13 -3.27
N ARG A 97 5.97 -6.06 -2.76
CA ARG A 97 5.88 -4.71 -3.34
C ARG A 97 6.38 -4.68 -4.77
N ASN A 98 7.51 -5.31 -5.06
CA ASN A 98 8.11 -5.34 -6.40
C ASN A 98 7.21 -6.06 -7.40
N TYR A 99 6.62 -7.20 -7.00
CA TYR A 99 5.62 -7.92 -7.80
C TYR A 99 4.37 -7.07 -8.05
N TYR A 100 3.82 -6.46 -7.00
CA TYR A 100 2.64 -5.59 -7.07
C TYR A 100 2.87 -4.41 -8.01
N VAL A 101 3.90 -3.60 -7.76
CA VAL A 101 4.16 -2.37 -8.53
C VAL A 101 4.48 -2.69 -9.99
N GLY A 102 5.28 -3.73 -10.23
CA GLY A 102 5.56 -4.23 -11.57
C GLY A 102 6.28 -3.21 -12.45
N ARG A 103 5.64 -2.84 -13.56
CA ARG A 103 6.19 -1.89 -14.53
C ARG A 103 6.34 -0.48 -13.93
N PRO A 104 7.34 0.31 -14.34
CA PRO A 104 8.29 0.04 -15.43
C PRO A 104 9.53 -0.77 -14.99
N VAL A 105 9.66 -1.13 -13.71
CA VAL A 105 10.86 -1.82 -13.21
C VAL A 105 10.84 -3.29 -13.61
N VAL A 106 9.75 -4.00 -13.31
CA VAL A 106 9.57 -5.40 -13.68
C VAL A 106 8.66 -5.48 -14.89
N THR A 107 9.23 -5.81 -16.05
CA THR A 107 8.51 -5.85 -17.33
C THR A 107 8.26 -7.27 -17.86
N ARG A 108 9.02 -8.25 -17.37
CA ARG A 108 8.93 -9.64 -17.82
C ARG A 108 7.58 -10.25 -17.40
N PRO A 109 6.79 -10.79 -18.35
CA PRO A 109 5.53 -11.46 -18.03
C PRO A 109 5.70 -12.59 -17.01
N GLY A 110 4.72 -12.73 -16.12
CA GLY A 110 4.73 -13.72 -15.04
C GLY A 110 5.46 -13.28 -13.75
N PHE A 111 6.08 -12.10 -13.73
CA PHE A 111 6.80 -11.57 -12.56
C PHE A 111 6.20 -10.27 -12.00
N PHE A 112 5.07 -9.82 -12.52
CA PHE A 112 4.34 -8.68 -11.97
C PHE A 112 2.85 -9.00 -11.86
N ASP A 113 2.17 -8.27 -10.99
CA ASP A 113 0.75 -8.42 -10.72
C ASP A 113 -0.12 -7.91 -11.89
N PRO A 114 -0.88 -8.79 -12.57
CA PRO A 114 -1.76 -8.36 -13.66
C PRO A 114 -2.92 -7.48 -13.17
N ALA A 115 -3.40 -7.63 -11.93
CA ALA A 115 -4.50 -6.83 -11.41
C ALA A 115 -4.08 -5.36 -11.24
N HIS A 116 -2.92 -5.12 -10.63
CA HIS A 116 -2.38 -3.77 -10.50
C HIS A 116 -1.97 -3.16 -11.85
N ASP A 117 -1.41 -3.93 -12.79
CA ASP A 117 -1.09 -3.43 -14.15
C ASP A 117 -2.36 -3.00 -14.92
N ALA A 118 -3.45 -3.77 -14.79
CA ALA A 118 -4.76 -3.41 -15.34
C ALA A 118 -5.33 -2.14 -14.68
N PHE A 119 -5.20 -2.01 -13.35
CA PHE A 119 -5.62 -0.81 -12.64
C PHE A 119 -4.84 0.44 -13.11
N LYS A 120 -3.52 0.34 -13.29
CA LYS A 120 -2.71 1.45 -13.82
C LYS A 120 -3.17 1.88 -15.22
N THR A 121 -3.55 0.92 -16.06
CA THR A 121 -4.08 1.18 -17.40
C THR A 121 -5.42 1.92 -17.32
N PHE A 122 -6.33 1.46 -16.46
CA PHE A 122 -7.60 2.14 -16.19
C PHE A 122 -7.41 3.56 -15.64
N LEU A 123 -6.43 3.76 -14.75
CA LEU A 123 -6.20 5.01 -14.03
C LEU A 123 -5.54 6.09 -14.89
N ALA A 124 -4.66 5.70 -15.82
CA ALA A 124 -3.85 6.60 -16.64
C ALA A 124 -4.59 7.82 -17.22
N PRO A 125 -5.78 7.71 -17.83
CA PRO A 125 -6.48 8.86 -18.42
C PRO A 125 -7.01 9.89 -17.41
N TYR A 126 -6.93 9.65 -16.10
CA TYR A 126 -7.44 10.55 -15.07
C TYR A 126 -6.35 11.38 -14.39
N LEU A 127 -5.08 11.07 -14.62
CA LEU A 127 -3.97 11.60 -13.82
C LEU A 127 -3.23 12.73 -14.51
N ALA A 128 -3.03 13.83 -13.78
CA ALA A 128 -2.07 14.87 -14.10
C ALA A 128 -0.72 14.67 -13.38
N GLY A 129 -0.68 13.78 -12.37
CA GLY A 129 0.54 13.43 -11.65
C GLY A 129 0.33 12.27 -10.68
N VAL A 130 1.42 11.54 -10.45
CA VAL A 130 1.51 10.48 -9.44
C VAL A 130 2.80 10.69 -8.67
N LEU A 131 2.72 10.71 -7.34
CA LEU A 131 3.86 10.59 -6.46
C LEU A 131 3.81 9.22 -5.81
N SER A 132 4.91 8.46 -5.88
CA SER A 132 5.05 7.19 -5.18
C SER A 132 6.28 7.21 -4.29
N PHE A 133 6.12 6.80 -3.03
CA PHE A 133 7.21 6.76 -2.07
C PHE A 133 7.15 5.50 -1.21
N ASP A 134 8.25 4.74 -1.23
CA ASP A 134 8.31 3.42 -0.60
C ASP A 134 9.33 3.41 0.52
N TYR A 135 8.95 2.83 1.65
CA TYR A 135 9.89 2.62 2.74
C TYR A 135 9.60 1.33 3.50
N ARG A 136 10.66 0.72 4.00
CA ARG A 136 10.58 -0.31 5.04
C ARG A 136 10.33 0.39 6.37
N VAL A 137 9.40 -0.13 7.17
CA VAL A 137 9.20 0.36 8.54
C VAL A 137 10.45 0.02 9.35
N ALA A 138 11.28 1.03 9.62
CA ALA A 138 12.55 0.87 10.35
C ALA A 138 12.37 1.04 11.87
N ALA A 139 11.45 1.91 12.29
CA ALA A 139 11.07 2.14 13.67
C ALA A 139 9.63 2.69 13.72
N GLU A 140 8.94 2.41 14.82
CA GLU A 140 7.60 2.95 15.11
C GLU A 140 7.55 3.32 16.59
N SER A 141 6.93 4.44 16.92
CA SER A 141 6.66 4.85 18.29
C SER A 141 5.16 5.08 18.46
N GLN A 142 4.62 4.62 19.58
CA GLN A 142 3.23 4.83 19.95
C GLN A 142 3.17 5.47 21.34
N PRO A 143 2.19 6.36 21.62
CA PRO A 143 1.96 6.84 22.96
C PRO A 143 1.58 5.67 23.89
N PRO A 144 1.84 5.78 25.20
CA PRO A 144 1.44 4.74 26.15
C PRO A 144 -0.08 4.56 26.10
N SER A 145 -0.55 3.30 25.93
CA SER A 145 -1.98 3.00 25.99
C SER A 145 -2.51 3.27 27.40
N ALA A 146 -3.61 4.04 27.54
CA ALA A 146 -4.32 4.14 28.80
C ALA A 146 -4.87 2.74 29.18
N SER A 147 -4.29 2.10 30.19
CA SER A 147 -4.76 0.80 30.68
C SER A 147 -6.20 0.90 31.19
N SER A 148 -7.11 0.08 30.66
CA SER A 148 -8.46 -0.11 31.21
C SER A 148 -8.39 -0.42 32.72
N PRO A 149 -9.29 0.14 33.56
CA PRO A 149 -9.25 -0.11 35.00
C PRO A 149 -9.41 -1.60 35.30
N LYS A 150 -8.44 -2.17 36.03
CA LYS A 150 -8.49 -3.54 36.54
C LYS A 150 -9.73 -3.69 37.42
N SER A 151 -10.64 -4.60 37.05
CA SER A 151 -11.79 -4.98 37.86
C SER A 151 -11.34 -5.39 39.26
N VAL A 152 -11.62 -4.57 40.27
CA VAL A 152 -11.36 -4.90 41.67
C VAL A 152 -12.31 -6.03 42.05
N LYS A 153 -11.78 -7.25 42.22
CA LYS A 153 -12.55 -8.35 42.83
C LYS A 153 -12.72 -8.04 44.32
N HIS A 154 -13.88 -7.52 44.72
CA HIS A 154 -14.27 -7.49 46.13
C HIS A 154 -14.39 -8.94 46.65
N HIS A 155 -13.39 -9.40 47.41
CA HIS A 155 -13.55 -10.58 48.25
C HIS A 155 -14.46 -10.23 49.42
N ALA A 156 -15.75 -10.60 49.30
CA ALA A 156 -16.65 -10.65 50.44
C ALA A 156 -16.12 -11.69 51.44
N ARG A 157 -15.51 -11.21 52.52
CA ARG A 157 -15.19 -12.01 53.70
C ARG A 157 -16.50 -12.51 54.32
N ARG A 158 -16.75 -13.82 54.22
CA ARG A 158 -17.72 -14.54 55.07
C ARG A 158 -17.36 -14.29 56.53
N ARG A 159 -18.29 -13.72 57.30
CA ARG A 159 -18.27 -13.76 58.77
C ARG A 159 -19.00 -15.02 59.22
N LYS A 160 -18.45 -15.61 60.29
CA LYS A 160 -18.94 -16.78 61.02
C LYS A 160 -20.34 -16.53 61.58
#